data_AF-A0A923IGP1-F1
#
_entry.id   AF-A0A923IGP1-F1
#
_cell.length_a   1.000
_cell.length_b   1.000
_cell.length_c   1.000
_cell.angle_alpha   90.00
_cell.angle_beta   90.00
_cell.angle_gamma   90.00
#
_symmetry.space_group_name_H-M   'P 1'
#
loop_
_entity.id
_entity.type
_entity.pdbx_description
1 polymer ?
#
loop_
_entity_poly.entity_id
_entity_poly.type
_entity_poly.pdbx_seq_one_letter_code
_entity_poly.pdbx_strand_id
1 'polypeptide(L)'
;MDFFQREGLYIPGLISVLGSIVLFIVVGVMAQRATKSSGDYYMAGASVGPVVNAFAIVSAYLSLATFIGFTAFIWGIQSLLAVMSQAWMIGYGIMIFLFSGPIRRLGTYTAAGYVSTRFQSNAARLISVVFMIFIMIMYSVSQMKGIAHIFELLFGITYVPALFLGGIIVVLYVTFGGMYGVTWNQAFQGFMCVAFLLLPVMAIAKALGASVWLLPAWGYGNMTPDMLKAFPKFFSIL
;
A
#
# COMPACT_ATOMS: atom_id res chain seq x y z
N MET A 1 -18.31 18.12 -1.02
CA MET A 1 -19.52 17.32 -0.71
C MET A 1 -20.42 17.13 -1.93
N ASP A 2 -20.49 18.12 -2.83
CA ASP A 2 -21.41 18.11 -3.98
C ASP A 2 -21.34 16.88 -4.91
N PHE A 3 -20.17 16.38 -5.28
CA PHE A 3 -20.08 15.26 -6.22
C PHE A 3 -20.66 13.95 -5.66
N PHE A 4 -20.24 13.53 -4.46
CA PHE A 4 -20.70 12.27 -3.86
C PHE A 4 -22.17 12.30 -3.42
N GLN A 5 -22.67 13.48 -3.04
CA GLN A 5 -24.09 13.65 -2.72
C GLN A 5 -24.94 13.64 -4.00
N ARG A 6 -24.46 14.28 -5.07
CA ARG A 6 -25.14 14.30 -6.38
C ARG A 6 -25.24 12.91 -7.01
N GLU A 7 -24.21 12.08 -6.87
CA GLU A 7 -24.17 10.72 -7.42
C GLU A 7 -24.76 9.65 -6.47
N GLY A 8 -25.28 10.05 -5.29
CA GLY A 8 -25.80 9.10 -4.29
C GLY A 8 -24.75 8.18 -3.66
N LEU A 9 -23.46 8.47 -3.87
CA LEU A 9 -22.32 7.67 -3.42
C LEU A 9 -21.88 7.98 -1.98
N TYR A 10 -22.44 9.04 -1.38
CA TYR A 10 -22.09 9.46 -0.02
C TYR A 10 -22.37 8.37 1.03
N ILE A 11 -23.57 7.77 1.02
CA ILE A 11 -23.97 6.74 2.00
C ILE A 11 -23.11 5.47 1.84
N PRO A 12 -22.93 4.88 0.63
CA PRO A 12 -22.02 3.75 0.44
C PRO A 12 -20.58 4.05 0.87
N GLY A 13 -20.07 5.24 0.57
CA GLY A 13 -18.72 5.66 0.97
C GLY A 13 -18.54 5.71 2.48
N LEU A 14 -19.50 6.30 3.19
CA LEU A 14 -19.50 6.38 4.65
C LEU A 14 -19.56 4.98 5.29
N ILE A 15 -20.45 4.11 4.81
CA ILE A 15 -20.57 2.72 5.28
C ILE A 15 -19.25 1.97 5.06
N SER A 16 -18.62 2.15 3.90
CA SER A 16 -17.37 1.45 3.57
C SER A 16 -16.22 1.86 4.49
N VAL A 17 -16.07 3.16 4.76
CA VAL A 17 -14.99 3.66 5.63
C VAL A 17 -15.23 3.30 7.09
N LEU A 18 -16.44 3.53 7.62
CA LEU A 18 -16.77 3.16 8.99
C LEU A 18 -16.69 1.65 9.21
N GLY A 19 -17.21 0.86 8.25
CA GLY A 19 -17.11 -0.59 8.28
C GLY A 19 -15.67 -1.08 8.28
N SER A 20 -14.79 -0.46 7.48
CA SER A 20 -13.36 -0.78 7.46
C SER A 20 -12.67 -0.45 8.78
N ILE A 21 -12.97 0.71 9.39
CA ILE A 21 -12.41 1.09 10.70
C ILE A 21 -12.84 0.09 11.77
N VAL A 22 -14.13 -0.25 11.82
CA VAL A 22 -14.65 -1.24 12.77
C VAL A 22 -13.98 -2.60 12.56
N LEU A 23 -13.87 -3.06 11.32
CA LEU A 23 -13.18 -4.30 10.98
C LEU A 23 -11.73 -4.28 11.48
N PHE A 24 -10.99 -3.21 11.23
CA PHE A 24 -9.58 -3.09 11.63
C PHE A 24 -9.39 -3.07 13.14
N ILE A 25 -10.30 -2.45 13.86
CA ILE A 25 -10.31 -2.46 15.33
C ILE A 25 -10.62 -3.87 15.85
N VAL A 26 -11.64 -4.54 15.29
CA VAL A 26 -12.00 -5.92 15.69
C VAL A 26 -10.84 -6.88 15.45
N VAL A 27 -10.22 -6.83 14.27
CA VAL A 27 -9.03 -7.63 13.94
C VAL A 27 -7.88 -7.29 14.89
N GLY A 28 -7.65 -6.01 15.20
CA GLY A 28 -6.64 -5.59 16.17
C GLY A 28 -6.87 -6.16 17.57
N VAL A 29 -8.10 -6.09 18.09
CA VAL A 29 -8.46 -6.64 19.41
C VAL A 29 -8.34 -8.17 19.43
N MET A 30 -8.74 -8.85 18.36
CA MET A 30 -8.57 -10.31 18.25
C MET A 30 -7.09 -10.70 18.20
N ALA A 31 -6.28 -9.97 17.44
CA ALA A 31 -4.83 -10.17 17.32
C ALA A 31 -4.09 -9.88 18.63
N GLN A 32 -4.53 -8.90 19.42
CA GLN A 32 -3.96 -8.60 20.73
C GLN A 32 -3.99 -9.82 21.65
N ARG A 33 -5.10 -10.59 21.65
CA ARG A 33 -5.25 -11.80 22.46
C ARG A 33 -4.24 -12.89 22.12
N ALA A 34 -3.71 -12.89 20.89
CA ALA A 34 -2.68 -13.81 20.43
C ALA A 34 -1.25 -13.34 20.76
N THR A 35 -1.07 -12.09 21.21
CA THR A 35 0.25 -11.49 21.41
C THR A 35 0.71 -11.66 22.87
N LYS A 36 1.68 -12.55 23.11
CA LYS A 36 2.19 -12.85 24.47
C LYS A 36 3.67 -12.50 24.66
N SER A 37 4.40 -12.28 23.56
CA SER A 37 5.84 -12.00 23.57
C SER A 37 6.19 -10.84 22.63
N SER A 38 7.43 -10.33 22.72
CA SER A 38 7.96 -9.35 21.79
C SER A 38 8.06 -9.90 20.35
N GLY A 39 8.37 -11.19 20.19
CA GLY A 39 8.35 -11.86 18.88
C GLY A 39 6.95 -11.92 18.27
N ASP A 40 5.92 -12.09 19.09
CA ASP A 40 4.52 -12.01 18.64
C ASP A 40 4.15 -10.59 18.23
N TYR A 41 4.56 -9.59 19.02
CA TYR A 41 4.22 -8.20 18.76
C TYR A 41 4.89 -7.66 17.48
N TYR A 42 6.17 -8.00 17.24
CA TYR A 42 6.93 -7.47 16.10
C TYR A 42 6.94 -8.36 14.85
N MET A 43 6.76 -9.67 14.99
CA MET A 43 6.85 -10.62 13.87
C MET A 43 5.64 -11.54 13.73
N ALA A 44 4.58 -11.33 14.53
CA ALA A 44 3.41 -12.22 14.53
C ALA A 44 3.82 -13.69 14.74
N GLY A 45 4.83 -13.93 15.58
CA GLY A 45 5.37 -15.26 15.86
C GLY A 45 5.89 -16.01 14.62
N ALA A 46 6.12 -15.30 13.51
CA ALA A 46 6.41 -15.87 12.19
C ALA A 46 5.37 -16.90 11.70
N SER A 47 4.12 -16.81 12.19
CA SER A 47 3.05 -17.80 11.93
C SER A 47 2.15 -17.44 10.74
N VAL A 48 2.23 -16.20 10.24
CA VAL A 48 1.38 -15.73 9.14
C VAL A 48 1.77 -16.41 7.83
N GLY A 49 0.78 -16.99 7.15
CA GLY A 49 0.99 -17.71 5.89
C GLY A 49 1.46 -16.82 4.72
N PRO A 50 2.03 -17.42 3.66
CA PRO A 50 2.63 -16.69 2.55
C PRO A 50 1.60 -15.85 1.76
N VAL A 51 0.38 -16.34 1.58
CA VAL A 51 -0.68 -15.62 0.84
C VAL A 51 -1.09 -14.35 1.56
N VAL A 52 -1.29 -14.41 2.88
CA VAL A 52 -1.65 -13.26 3.71
C VAL A 52 -0.53 -12.22 3.69
N ASN A 53 0.74 -12.67 3.83
CA ASN A 53 1.89 -11.78 3.71
C ASN A 53 2.02 -11.16 2.32
N ALA A 54 1.70 -11.89 1.25
CA ALA A 54 1.74 -11.36 -0.11
C ALA A 54 0.73 -10.23 -0.29
N PHE A 55 -0.53 -10.43 0.13
CA PHE A 55 -1.52 -9.35 0.09
C PHE A 55 -1.16 -8.18 1.01
N ALA A 56 -0.56 -8.43 2.18
CA ALA A 56 -0.11 -7.37 3.05
C ALA A 56 0.97 -6.49 2.39
N ILE A 57 1.97 -7.10 1.75
CA ILE A 57 3.00 -6.40 0.97
C ILE A 57 2.36 -5.62 -0.19
N VAL A 58 1.41 -6.23 -0.91
CA VAL A 58 0.68 -5.56 -2.00
C VAL A 58 -0.06 -4.33 -1.49
N SER A 59 -0.70 -4.38 -0.32
CA SER A 59 -1.37 -3.22 0.27
C SER A 59 -0.40 -2.11 0.67
N ALA A 60 0.72 -2.47 1.29
CA ALA A 60 1.76 -1.51 1.65
C ALA A 60 2.32 -0.80 0.40
N TYR A 61 2.34 -1.52 -0.72
CA TYR A 61 2.77 -0.99 -2.01
C TYR A 61 1.70 -0.10 -2.68
N LEU A 62 0.45 -0.57 -2.73
CA LEU A 62 -0.70 0.13 -3.31
C LEU A 62 -1.21 1.23 -2.37
N SER A 63 -0.31 2.16 -2.05
CA SER A 63 -0.56 3.30 -1.18
C SER A 63 -1.08 4.51 -1.97
N LEU A 64 -1.46 5.58 -1.27
CA LEU A 64 -1.94 6.81 -1.90
C LEU A 64 -0.94 7.42 -2.91
N ALA A 65 0.36 7.31 -2.62
CA ALA A 65 1.42 7.76 -3.52
C ALA A 65 1.39 7.00 -4.86
N THR A 66 1.06 5.71 -4.82
CA THR A 66 0.92 4.88 -6.02
C THR A 66 -0.38 5.18 -6.75
N PHE A 67 -1.50 5.27 -6.02
CA PHE A 67 -2.81 5.51 -6.63
C PHE A 67 -2.96 6.88 -7.27
N ILE A 68 -2.53 7.95 -6.60
CA ILE A 68 -2.71 9.33 -7.08
C ILE A 68 -1.40 9.86 -7.67
N GLY A 69 -0.29 9.68 -6.97
CA GLY A 69 1.00 10.28 -7.36
C GLY A 69 1.53 9.72 -8.67
N PHE A 70 1.70 8.40 -8.76
CA PHE A 70 2.19 7.77 -10.00
C PHE A 70 1.20 7.89 -11.16
N THR A 71 -0.10 7.81 -10.90
CA THR A 71 -1.11 8.05 -11.94
C THR A 71 -1.00 9.46 -12.51
N ALA A 72 -0.86 10.48 -11.66
CA ALA A 72 -0.66 11.86 -12.10
C ALA A 72 0.67 12.04 -12.85
N PHE A 73 1.75 11.39 -12.40
CA PHE A 73 3.05 11.41 -13.05
C PHE A 73 3.00 10.80 -14.46
N ILE A 74 2.38 9.62 -14.60
CA ILE A 74 2.20 8.95 -15.90
C ILE A 74 1.28 9.79 -16.80
N TRP A 75 0.20 10.34 -16.26
CA TRP A 75 -0.72 11.19 -17.02
C TRP A 75 -0.08 12.50 -17.49
N GLY A 76 0.85 13.07 -16.72
CA GLY A 76 1.54 14.31 -17.06
C GLY A 76 2.64 14.13 -18.10
N ILE A 77 3.45 13.06 -17.98
CA ILE A 77 4.57 12.82 -18.91
C ILE A 77 4.11 12.04 -20.15
N GLN A 78 3.14 11.13 -19.98
CA GLN A 78 2.62 10.25 -21.03
C GLN A 78 3.75 9.57 -21.84
N SER A 79 4.75 9.00 -21.15
CA SER A 79 5.86 8.32 -21.81
C SER A 79 6.03 6.88 -21.32
N LEU A 80 6.58 6.05 -22.21
CA LEU A 80 6.96 4.68 -21.88
C LEU A 80 7.97 4.66 -20.72
N LEU A 81 8.86 5.63 -20.65
CA LEU A 81 9.84 5.74 -19.57
C LEU A 81 9.18 5.98 -18.21
N ALA A 82 8.08 6.74 -18.16
CA ALA A 82 7.30 6.92 -16.93
C ALA A 82 6.68 5.60 -16.45
N VAL A 83 6.26 4.72 -17.37
CA VAL A 83 5.76 3.37 -17.04
C VAL A 83 6.92 2.45 -16.63
N MET A 84 8.02 2.45 -17.38
CA MET A 84 9.22 1.66 -17.08
C MET A 84 9.87 2.05 -15.76
N SER A 85 9.63 3.27 -15.26
CA SER A 85 10.07 3.68 -13.93
C SER A 85 9.59 2.72 -12.84
N GLN A 86 8.46 2.01 -13.07
CA GLN A 86 7.91 1.00 -12.17
C GLN A 86 8.63 -0.36 -12.19
N ALA A 87 9.63 -0.55 -13.06
CA ALA A 87 10.43 -1.77 -13.10
C ALA A 87 11.21 -2.03 -11.80
N TRP A 88 11.41 -1.00 -10.96
CA TRP A 88 12.01 -1.16 -9.63
C TRP A 88 11.26 -2.16 -8.75
N MET A 89 9.97 -2.43 -9.02
CA MET A 89 9.17 -3.46 -8.33
C MET A 89 9.80 -4.86 -8.42
N ILE A 90 10.36 -5.21 -9.59
CA ILE A 90 11.04 -6.49 -9.79
C ILE A 90 12.31 -6.52 -8.92
N GLY A 91 13.05 -5.42 -8.90
CA GLY A 91 14.22 -5.25 -8.05
C GLY A 91 13.89 -5.40 -6.56
N TYR A 92 12.76 -4.86 -6.10
CA TYR A 92 12.29 -5.02 -4.72
C TYR A 92 11.98 -6.49 -4.37
N GLY A 93 11.32 -7.23 -5.28
CA GLY A 93 11.07 -8.66 -5.09
C GLY A 93 12.35 -9.48 -4.98
N ILE A 94 13.33 -9.21 -5.85
CA ILE A 94 14.66 -9.84 -5.80
C ILE A 94 15.37 -9.49 -4.49
N MET A 95 15.32 -8.23 -4.07
CA MET A 95 15.89 -7.77 -2.79
C MET A 95 15.29 -8.53 -1.61
N ILE A 96 13.96 -8.63 -1.49
CA ILE A 96 13.34 -9.40 -0.40
C ILE A 96 13.83 -10.85 -0.42
N PHE A 97 13.85 -11.48 -1.60
CA PHE A 97 14.27 -12.88 -1.72
C PHE A 97 15.70 -13.08 -1.21
N LEU A 98 16.65 -12.24 -1.64
CA LEU A 98 18.05 -12.32 -1.25
C LEU A 98 18.29 -12.01 0.24
N PHE A 99 17.60 -11.01 0.78
CA PHE A 99 17.82 -10.54 2.16
C PHE A 99 17.01 -11.30 3.21
N SER A 100 15.92 -11.99 2.82
CA SER A 100 15.06 -12.72 3.76
C SER A 100 15.79 -13.79 4.56
N GLY A 101 16.67 -14.57 3.92
CA GLY A 101 17.44 -15.64 4.56
C GLY A 101 18.42 -15.13 5.63
N PRO A 102 19.33 -14.19 5.30
CA PRO A 102 20.24 -13.58 6.28
C PRO A 102 19.53 -12.92 7.46
N ILE A 103 18.44 -12.19 7.22
CA ILE A 103 17.69 -11.49 8.28
C ILE A 103 17.06 -12.50 9.25
N ARG A 104 16.44 -13.57 8.73
CA ARG A 104 15.84 -14.64 9.57
C ARG A 104 16.86 -15.35 10.45
N ARG A 105 18.08 -15.57 9.95
CA ARG A 105 19.16 -16.23 10.70
C ARG A 105 19.69 -15.39 11.86
N LEU A 106 19.68 -14.05 11.73
CA LEU A 106 20.18 -13.15 12.77
C LEU A 106 19.14 -12.84 13.85
N GLY A 107 17.87 -13.21 13.67
CA GLY A 107 16.82 -13.02 14.68
C GLY A 107 16.51 -11.56 15.01
N THR A 108 16.93 -10.61 14.17
CA THR A 108 16.73 -9.17 14.41
C THR A 108 15.40 -8.70 13.82
N TYR A 109 14.65 -7.90 14.58
CA TYR A 109 13.34 -7.36 14.17
C TYR A 109 13.41 -6.14 13.25
N THR A 110 14.56 -5.48 13.12
CA THR A 110 14.70 -4.23 12.36
C THR A 110 15.89 -4.29 11.40
N ALA A 111 15.79 -3.58 10.27
CA ALA A 111 16.90 -3.45 9.31
C ALA A 111 18.15 -2.81 9.96
N ALA A 112 17.96 -1.83 10.84
CA ALA A 112 19.06 -1.25 11.59
C ALA A 112 19.71 -2.24 12.58
N GLY A 113 18.91 -3.14 13.18
CA GLY A 113 19.40 -4.25 13.99
C GLY A 113 20.25 -5.21 13.16
N TYR A 114 19.79 -5.56 11.95
CA TYR A 114 20.56 -6.37 11.01
C TYR A 114 21.93 -5.75 10.68
N VAL A 115 21.96 -4.46 10.32
CA VAL A 115 23.22 -3.75 10.01
C VAL A 115 24.15 -3.74 11.23
N SER A 116 23.61 -3.45 12.42
CA SER A 116 24.40 -3.44 13.65
C SER A 116 25.04 -4.80 13.94
N THR A 117 24.27 -5.89 13.83
CA THR A 117 24.76 -7.25 14.09
C THR A 117 25.74 -7.71 13.01
N ARG A 118 25.48 -7.36 11.74
CA ARG A 118 26.33 -7.77 10.60
C ARG A 118 27.70 -7.10 10.61
N PHE A 119 27.77 -5.83 11.02
CA PHE A 119 29.01 -5.04 11.05
C PHE A 119 29.57 -4.86 12.47
N GLN A 120 28.91 -5.42 13.49
CA GLN A 120 29.28 -5.29 14.90
C GLN A 120 29.57 -3.85 15.33
N SER A 121 28.79 -2.89 14.81
CA SER A 121 29.05 -1.46 14.98
C SER A 121 27.83 -0.70 15.48
N ASN A 122 27.98 -0.03 16.62
CA ASN A 122 26.97 0.87 17.19
C ASN A 122 26.82 2.16 16.36
N ALA A 123 27.89 2.63 15.72
CA ALA A 123 27.82 3.77 14.81
C ALA A 123 26.97 3.43 13.57
N ALA A 124 27.19 2.25 12.97
CA ALA A 124 26.38 1.79 11.84
C ALA A 124 24.90 1.60 12.22
N ARG A 125 24.62 1.17 13.46
CA ARG A 125 23.26 1.11 14.01
C ARG A 125 22.62 2.48 14.05
N LEU A 126 23.30 3.47 14.63
CA LEU A 126 22.76 4.82 14.80
C LEU A 126 22.43 5.45 13.45
N ILE A 127 23.36 5.38 12.49
CA ILE A 127 23.16 5.87 11.13
C ILE A 127 21.92 5.21 10.51
N SER A 128 21.83 3.88 10.60
CA SER A 128 20.70 3.13 10.04
C SER A 128 19.36 3.51 10.67
N VAL A 129 19.32 3.70 12.00
CA VAL A 129 18.10 4.14 12.71
C VAL A 129 17.67 5.53 12.27
N VAL A 130 18.61 6.49 12.18
CA VAL A 130 18.32 7.87 11.75
C VAL A 130 17.76 7.87 10.33
N PHE A 131 18.41 7.17 9.39
CA PHE A 131 17.92 7.06 8.01
C PHE A 131 16.55 6.39 7.94
N MET A 132 16.32 5.32 8.70
CA MET A 132 15.05 4.61 8.73
C MET A 132 13.92 5.51 9.26
N ILE A 133 14.15 6.24 10.35
CA ILE A 133 13.17 7.19 10.90
C ILE A 133 12.88 8.32 9.91
N PHE A 134 13.93 8.89 9.30
CA PHE A 134 13.78 9.96 8.31
C PHE A 134 12.90 9.53 7.13
N ILE A 135 13.18 8.37 6.54
CA ILE A 135 12.38 7.83 5.43
C ILE A 135 10.94 7.56 5.86
N MET A 136 10.74 6.98 7.06
CA MET A 136 9.39 6.67 7.57
C MET A 136 8.57 7.94 7.85
N ILE A 137 9.18 9.03 8.33
CA ILE A 137 8.49 10.31 8.50
C ILE A 137 8.03 10.84 7.14
N MET A 138 8.93 10.89 6.15
CA MET A 138 8.60 11.37 4.80
C MET A 138 7.46 10.57 4.17
N TYR A 139 7.49 9.24 4.33
CA TYR A 139 6.44 8.36 3.86
C TYR A 139 5.11 8.61 4.58
N SER A 140 5.12 8.74 5.91
CA SER A 140 3.92 8.91 6.72
C SER A 140 3.19 10.23 6.45
N VAL A 141 3.92 11.30 6.12
CA VAL A 141 3.31 12.60 5.79
C VAL A 141 2.34 12.50 4.62
N SER A 142 2.69 11.76 3.57
CA SER A 142 1.82 11.58 2.39
C SER A 142 0.56 10.77 2.74
N GLN A 143 0.70 9.70 3.52
CA GLN A 143 -0.45 8.88 3.94
C GLN A 143 -1.42 9.66 4.83
N MET A 144 -0.88 10.42 5.78
CA MET A 144 -1.68 11.21 6.72
C MET A 144 -2.48 12.31 6.03
N LYS A 145 -1.90 12.97 5.01
CA LYS A 145 -2.64 13.90 4.14
C LYS A 145 -3.82 13.22 3.43
N GLY A 146 -3.62 12.00 2.93
CA GLY A 146 -4.68 11.21 2.30
C GLY A 146 -5.84 10.92 3.24
N ILE A 147 -5.52 10.44 4.44
CA ILE A 147 -6.53 10.16 5.47
C ILE A 147 -7.31 11.43 5.82
N ALA A 148 -6.61 12.55 6.03
CA ALA A 148 -7.25 13.82 6.36
C ALA A 148 -8.25 14.25 5.27
N HIS A 149 -7.86 14.24 4.00
CA HIS A 149 -8.76 14.62 2.91
C HIS A 149 -9.95 13.68 2.75
N ILE A 150 -9.78 12.37 2.96
CA ILE A 150 -10.91 11.42 2.98
C ILE A 150 -11.89 11.78 4.10
N PHE A 151 -11.38 12.13 5.28
CA PHE A 151 -12.20 12.49 6.43
C PHE A 151 -12.90 13.84 6.25
N GLU A 152 -12.24 14.84 5.65
CA GLU A 152 -12.89 16.11 5.24
C GLU A 152 -14.06 15.85 4.29
N LEU A 153 -13.87 14.98 3.30
CA LEU A 153 -14.89 14.65 2.30
C LEU A 153 -16.09 13.92 2.91
N LEU A 154 -15.87 13.02 3.88
CA LEU A 154 -16.91 12.19 4.47
C LEU A 154 -17.67 12.89 5.60
N PHE A 155 -16.95 13.56 6.50
CA PHE A 155 -17.53 14.15 7.70
C PHE A 155 -17.79 15.65 7.57
N GLY A 156 -17.31 16.30 6.51
CA GLY A 156 -17.47 17.74 6.30
C GLY A 156 -16.71 18.60 7.32
N ILE A 157 -15.74 18.02 8.02
CA ILE A 157 -14.88 18.71 8.98
C ILE A 157 -13.67 19.34 8.28
N THR A 158 -12.99 20.28 8.93
CA THR A 158 -11.76 20.90 8.39
C THR A 158 -10.54 19.98 8.49
N TYR A 159 -9.54 20.22 7.65
CA TYR A 159 -8.32 19.41 7.52
C TYR A 159 -7.62 19.08 8.84
N VAL A 160 -7.45 20.07 9.72
CA VAL A 160 -6.68 19.87 10.97
C VAL A 160 -7.38 18.88 11.91
N PRO A 161 -8.67 19.05 12.27
CA PRO A 161 -9.45 18.03 12.97
C PRO A 161 -9.45 16.66 12.26
N ALA A 162 -9.61 16.64 10.94
CA ALA A 162 -9.62 15.40 10.15
C ALA A 162 -8.30 14.61 10.29
N LEU A 163 -7.18 15.32 10.20
CA LEU A 163 -5.83 14.78 10.34
C LEU A 163 -5.62 14.14 11.72
N PHE A 164 -5.99 14.85 12.79
CA PHE A 164 -5.84 14.32 14.16
C PHE A 164 -6.77 13.14 14.42
N LEU A 165 -8.03 13.23 14.01
CA LEU A 165 -9.00 12.15 14.21
C LEU A 165 -8.55 10.87 13.49
N GLY A 166 -8.21 10.98 12.20
CA GLY A 166 -7.72 9.84 11.42
C GLY A 166 -6.41 9.28 11.97
N GLY A 167 -5.48 10.16 12.37
CA GLY A 167 -4.19 9.76 12.95
C GLY A 167 -4.33 9.00 14.26
N ILE A 168 -5.17 9.48 15.18
CA ILE A 168 -5.44 8.82 16.46
C ILE A 168 -6.03 7.43 16.21
N ILE A 169 -7.01 7.31 15.31
CA ILE A 169 -7.61 6.01 14.97
C ILE A 169 -6.54 5.03 14.48
N VAL A 170 -5.67 5.47 13.55
CA VAL A 170 -4.58 4.64 13.03
C VAL A 170 -3.62 4.20 14.12
N VAL A 171 -3.15 5.13 14.95
CA VAL A 171 -2.24 4.82 16.06
C VAL A 171 -2.87 3.81 17.00
N LEU A 172 -4.15 3.97 17.35
CA LEU A 172 -4.84 3.06 18.26
C LEU A 172 -4.90 1.63 17.69
N TYR A 173 -5.46 1.44 16.48
CA TYR A 173 -5.62 0.07 15.97
C TYR A 173 -4.28 -0.61 15.65
N VAL A 174 -3.25 0.15 15.24
CA VAL A 174 -1.90 -0.39 15.00
C VAL A 174 -1.23 -0.80 16.30
N THR A 175 -1.31 0.04 17.34
CA THR A 175 -0.67 -0.21 18.64
C THR A 175 -1.32 -1.40 19.35
N PHE A 176 -2.66 -1.50 19.31
CA PHE A 176 -3.35 -2.64 19.92
C PHE A 176 -3.22 -3.93 19.11
N GLY A 177 -3.21 -3.84 17.77
CA GLY A 177 -3.17 -5.01 16.90
C GLY A 177 -1.81 -5.71 16.82
N GLY A 178 -0.71 -4.99 17.06
CA GLY A 178 0.64 -5.50 16.80
C GLY A 178 0.82 -6.00 15.37
N MET A 179 1.89 -6.77 15.11
CA MET A 179 2.17 -7.28 13.76
C MET A 179 1.06 -8.21 13.25
N TYR A 180 0.39 -8.98 14.12
CA TYR A 180 -0.74 -9.81 13.72
C TYR A 180 -1.88 -8.97 13.13
N GLY A 181 -2.36 -7.97 13.88
CA GLY A 181 -3.47 -7.13 13.45
C GLY A 181 -3.12 -6.29 12.22
N VAL A 182 -1.92 -5.71 12.19
CA VAL A 182 -1.41 -4.95 11.05
C VAL A 182 -1.36 -5.81 9.79
N THR A 183 -0.81 -7.02 9.88
CA THR A 183 -0.65 -7.89 8.70
C THR A 183 -2.00 -8.35 8.15
N TRP A 184 -2.95 -8.71 9.01
CA TRP A 184 -4.30 -9.10 8.55
C TRP A 184 -5.09 -7.93 7.97
N ASN A 185 -5.00 -6.75 8.60
CA ASN A 185 -5.63 -5.53 8.06
C ASN A 185 -5.04 -5.17 6.69
N GLN A 186 -3.71 -5.22 6.55
CA GLN A 186 -3.05 -5.00 5.27
C GLN A 186 -3.41 -6.08 4.24
N ALA A 187 -3.51 -7.35 4.62
CA ALA A 187 -3.91 -8.39 3.68
C ALA A 187 -5.33 -8.17 3.13
N PHE A 188 -6.27 -7.77 3.99
CA PHE A 188 -7.62 -7.41 3.55
C PHE A 188 -7.59 -6.18 2.63
N GLN A 189 -6.87 -5.12 2.99
CA GLN A 189 -6.71 -3.93 2.15
C GLN A 189 -6.10 -4.28 0.79
N GLY A 190 -5.06 -5.11 0.77
CA GLY A 190 -4.38 -5.54 -0.45
C GLY A 190 -5.30 -6.34 -1.37
N PHE A 191 -6.08 -7.26 -0.80
CA PHE A 191 -7.10 -7.99 -1.55
C PHE A 191 -8.13 -7.04 -2.17
N MET A 192 -8.65 -6.10 -1.38
CA MET A 192 -9.62 -5.10 -1.84
C MET A 192 -9.03 -4.21 -2.95
N CYS A 193 -7.82 -3.69 -2.77
CA CYS A 193 -7.13 -2.88 -3.77
C CYS A 193 -6.94 -3.64 -5.08
N VAL A 194 -6.50 -4.91 -5.03
CA VAL A 194 -6.35 -5.75 -6.22
C VAL A 194 -7.69 -5.97 -6.92
N ALA A 195 -8.75 -6.31 -6.16
CA ALA A 195 -10.07 -6.52 -6.72
C ALA A 195 -10.63 -5.26 -7.40
N PHE A 196 -10.60 -4.12 -6.70
CA PHE A 196 -11.13 -2.85 -7.22
C PHE A 196 -10.30 -2.25 -8.35
N LEU A 197 -9.01 -2.58 -8.45
CA LEU A 197 -8.19 -2.19 -9.61
C LEU A 197 -8.39 -3.12 -10.80
N LEU A 198 -8.43 -4.43 -10.59
CA LEU A 198 -8.51 -5.39 -11.69
C LEU A 198 -9.90 -5.41 -12.34
N LEU A 199 -10.98 -5.33 -11.57
CA LEU A 199 -12.34 -5.44 -12.10
C LEU A 199 -12.66 -4.39 -13.18
N PRO A 200 -12.43 -3.07 -12.97
CA PRO A 200 -12.66 -2.06 -14.01
C PRO A 200 -11.74 -2.24 -15.20
N VAL A 201 -10.47 -2.59 -14.98
CA VAL A 201 -9.50 -2.78 -16.08
C VAL A 201 -9.90 -3.98 -16.93
N MET A 202 -10.37 -5.09 -16.34
CA MET A 202 -10.90 -6.23 -17.08
C MET A 202 -12.16 -5.87 -17.87
N ALA A 203 -13.06 -5.07 -17.30
CA ALA A 203 -14.27 -4.62 -18.00
C ALA A 203 -13.93 -3.73 -19.20
N ILE A 204 -13.00 -2.78 -19.03
CA ILE A 204 -12.49 -1.92 -20.11
C ILE A 204 -11.79 -2.78 -21.17
N ALA A 205 -10.92 -3.70 -20.76
CA ALA A 205 -10.20 -4.56 -21.69
C ALA A 205 -11.16 -5.42 -22.54
N LYS A 206 -12.23 -5.94 -21.93
CA LYS A 206 -13.28 -6.68 -22.62
C LYS A 206 -14.04 -5.79 -23.61
N ALA A 207 -14.41 -4.57 -23.21
CA ALA A 207 -15.10 -3.62 -24.07
C ALA A 207 -14.26 -3.18 -25.28
N LEU A 208 -12.94 -3.08 -25.10
CA LEU A 208 -11.96 -2.74 -26.14
C LEU A 208 -11.49 -3.95 -26.97
N GLY A 209 -12.02 -5.16 -26.71
CA GLY A 209 -11.72 -6.35 -27.52
C GLY A 209 -10.34 -6.97 -27.29
N ALA A 210 -9.78 -6.90 -26.08
CA ALA A 210 -8.54 -7.61 -25.74
C ALA A 210 -8.65 -9.11 -26.04
N SER A 211 -7.57 -9.69 -26.58
CA SER A 211 -7.41 -11.15 -26.72
C SER A 211 -7.52 -11.86 -25.38
N VAL A 212 -6.92 -11.29 -24.33
CA VAL A 212 -6.97 -11.79 -22.95
C VAL A 212 -7.48 -10.71 -22.02
N TRP A 213 -8.80 -10.57 -21.93
CA TRP A 213 -9.44 -9.54 -21.09
C TRP A 213 -9.42 -9.88 -19.59
N LEU A 214 -9.35 -11.16 -19.23
CA LEU A 214 -9.23 -11.64 -17.84
C LEU A 214 -7.88 -11.29 -17.21
N LEU A 215 -6.84 -11.19 -18.04
CA LEU A 215 -5.51 -10.75 -17.64
C LEU A 215 -5.09 -9.60 -18.57
N PRO A 216 -5.57 -8.38 -18.31
CA PRO A 216 -5.34 -7.23 -19.18
C PRO A 216 -3.86 -6.99 -19.49
N ALA A 217 -2.99 -7.32 -18.54
CA ALA A 217 -1.53 -7.25 -18.68
C ALA A 217 -0.96 -8.19 -19.76
N TRP A 218 -1.69 -9.20 -20.24
CA TRP A 218 -1.27 -10.06 -21.35
C TRP A 218 -2.09 -9.80 -22.63
N GLY A 219 -3.26 -9.16 -22.51
CA GLY A 219 -4.12 -8.82 -23.64
C GLY A 219 -3.89 -7.44 -24.27
N TYR A 220 -3.07 -6.56 -23.65
CA TYR A 220 -2.91 -5.17 -24.08
C TYR A 220 -2.24 -4.99 -25.45
N GLY A 221 -1.47 -6.00 -25.92
CA GLY A 221 -0.72 -5.89 -27.18
C GLY A 221 -1.62 -5.52 -28.37
N ASN A 222 -2.84 -6.05 -28.40
CA ASN A 222 -3.81 -5.80 -29.46
C ASN A 222 -4.44 -4.39 -29.41
N MET A 223 -4.33 -3.70 -28.27
CA MET A 223 -4.85 -2.34 -28.07
C MET A 223 -3.82 -1.27 -28.40
N THR A 224 -2.55 -1.65 -28.57
CA THR A 224 -1.44 -0.73 -28.87
C THR A 224 -1.75 0.24 -30.04
N PRO A 225 -2.36 -0.20 -31.17
CA PRO A 225 -2.68 0.70 -32.27
C PRO A 225 -3.70 1.78 -31.88
N ASP A 226 -4.73 1.43 -31.11
CA ASP A 226 -5.75 2.37 -30.67
C ASP A 226 -5.24 3.29 -29.56
N MET A 227 -4.37 2.77 -28.68
CA MET A 227 -3.64 3.58 -27.71
C MET A 227 -2.72 4.61 -28.38
N LEU A 228 -2.04 4.24 -29.47
CA LEU A 228 -1.20 5.17 -30.25
C LEU A 228 -2.02 6.26 -30.95
N LYS A 229 -3.25 5.96 -31.37
CA LYS A 229 -4.16 7.01 -31.90
C LYS A 229 -4.56 8.00 -30.81
N ALA A 230 -4.87 7.51 -29.61
CA ALA A 230 -5.28 8.36 -28.48
C ALA A 230 -4.11 9.12 -27.85
N PHE A 231 -2.95 8.48 -27.74
CA PHE A 231 -1.72 8.99 -27.12
C PHE A 231 -0.52 8.77 -28.05
N PRO A 232 -0.35 9.60 -29.10
CA PRO A 232 0.68 9.39 -30.12
C PRO A 232 2.11 9.39 -29.59
N LYS A 233 2.35 10.07 -28.47
CA LYS A 233 3.67 10.19 -27.83
C LYS A 233 3.95 9.09 -26.79
N PHE A 234 2.98 8.23 -26.47
CA PHE A 234 3.10 7.30 -25.35
C PHE A 234 4.28 6.33 -25.49
N PHE A 235 4.52 5.84 -26.69
CA PHE A 235 5.62 4.91 -26.97
C PHE A 235 6.87 5.59 -27.52
N SER A 236 6.89 6.93 -27.62
CA SER A 236 8.14 7.62 -27.95
C SER A 236 9.06 7.58 -26.73
N ILE A 237 10.28 7.09 -26.93
CA ILE A 237 11.31 7.00 -25.89
C ILE A 237 12.01 8.37 -25.72
N LEU A 238 11.62 9.37 -26.54
CA LEU A 238 12.11 10.74 -26.61
C LEU A 238 10.92 11.71 -26.73
#